data_AF-A0A2W4I356-F1
#
_entry.id   AF-A0A2W4I356-F1
#
_cell.length_a   1.000
_cell.length_b   1.000
_cell.length_c   1.000
_cell.angle_alpha   90.00
_cell.angle_beta   90.00
_cell.angle_gamma   90.00
#
_symmetry.space_group_name_H-M   'P 1'
#
loop_
_entity.id
_entity.type
_entity.pdbx_description
1 polymer ?
#
loop_
_entity_poly.entity_id
_entity_poly.type
_entity_poly.pdbx_seq_one_letter_code
_entity_poly.pdbx_strand_id
1 'polypeptide(L)'
;MKDWHWILVFASILITPFLPALMKAKCPECKKRKLNSLDTLRDYNAEGEERVYNTFHRCDACLTYFKAVNSKPMTVSSHEEYEACVRETQARQPVAP
;
A
#
# COMPACT_ATOMS: atom_id res chain seq x y z
N MET A 1 17.02 -38.42 19.95
CA MET A 1 16.36 -37.47 19.03
C MET A 1 15.07 -36.90 19.65
N LYS A 2 15.11 -36.37 20.89
CA LYS A 2 13.93 -35.80 21.59
C LYS A 2 14.03 -34.28 21.88
N ASP A 3 15.15 -33.66 21.47
CA ASP A 3 15.42 -32.24 21.72
C ASP A 3 15.31 -31.35 20.47
N TRP A 4 15.24 -31.96 19.27
CA TRP A 4 15.24 -31.21 18.00
C TRP A 4 13.97 -30.35 17.76
N HIS A 5 12.79 -30.93 17.95
CA HIS A 5 11.50 -30.27 18.18
C HIS A 5 11.58 -29.05 19.10
N TRP A 6 12.21 -29.12 20.28
CA TRP A 6 12.31 -27.96 21.17
C TRP A 6 13.11 -26.83 20.52
N ILE A 7 14.21 -27.15 19.84
CA ILE A 7 15.00 -26.16 19.08
C ILE A 7 14.16 -25.50 17.99
N LEU A 8 13.36 -26.27 17.23
CA LEU A 8 12.46 -25.71 16.20
C LEU A 8 11.36 -24.82 16.78
N VAL A 9 10.76 -25.23 17.91
CA VAL A 9 9.74 -24.44 18.61
C VAL A 9 10.33 -23.12 19.09
N PHE A 10 11.50 -23.14 19.76
CA PHE A 10 12.16 -21.92 20.21
C PHE A 10 12.60 -21.02 19.04
N ALA A 11 13.14 -21.59 17.96
CA ALA A 11 13.48 -20.83 16.76
C ALA A 11 12.25 -20.14 16.14
N SER A 12 11.10 -20.83 16.06
CA SER A 12 9.86 -20.24 15.54
C SER A 12 9.38 -19.08 16.39
N ILE A 13 9.39 -19.20 17.72
CA ILE A 13 9.00 -18.13 18.66
C ILE A 13 9.90 -16.90 18.50
N LEU A 14 11.21 -17.11 18.31
CA LEU A 14 12.18 -16.03 18.12
C LEU A 14 12.05 -15.31 16.77
N ILE A 15 11.65 -16.02 15.71
CA ILE A 15 11.50 -15.44 14.36
C ILE A 15 10.14 -14.76 14.17
N THR A 16 9.08 -15.25 14.84
CA THR A 16 7.71 -14.72 14.77
C THR A 16 7.59 -13.20 14.92
N PRO A 17 8.26 -12.51 15.86
CA PRO A 17 8.17 -11.05 15.97
C PRO A 17 8.82 -10.30 14.79
N PHE A 18 9.72 -10.94 14.03
CA PHE A 18 10.40 -10.32 12.89
C PHE A 18 9.67 -10.52 11.56
N LEU A 19 8.75 -11.50 11.46
CA LEU A 19 7.92 -11.72 10.27
C LEU A 19 7.12 -10.49 9.80
N PRO A 20 6.42 -9.72 10.67
CA PRO A 20 5.66 -8.55 10.20
C PRO A 20 6.58 -7.48 9.58
N ALA A 21 7.83 -7.38 10.04
CA ALA A 21 8.83 -6.49 9.45
C ALA A 21 9.39 -7.02 8.13
N LEU A 22 9.30 -8.33 7.84
CA LEU A 22 9.70 -8.92 6.56
C LEU A 22 8.62 -8.76 5.48
N MET A 23 7.34 -8.83 5.88
CA MET A 23 6.19 -8.82 4.98
C MET A 23 5.78 -7.42 4.49
N LYS A 24 6.24 -6.33 5.13
CA LYS A 24 6.00 -4.97 4.61
C LYS A 24 6.67 -4.80 3.25
N ALA A 25 5.89 -4.28 2.30
CA ALA A 25 6.39 -3.93 0.97
C ALA A 25 7.60 -2.99 1.07
N LYS A 26 8.63 -3.26 0.27
CA LYS A 26 9.79 -2.39 0.15
C LYS A 26 9.43 -1.22 -0.76
N CYS A 27 9.89 -0.02 -0.42
CA CYS A 27 9.82 1.11 -1.32
C CYS A 27 10.67 0.84 -2.58
N PRO A 28 10.15 1.04 -3.81
CA PRO A 28 10.90 0.85 -5.06
C PRO A 28 12.16 1.71 -5.14
N GLU A 29 12.09 2.94 -4.65
CA GLU A 29 13.19 3.93 -4.66
C GLU A 29 14.26 3.61 -3.62
N CYS A 30 13.91 3.69 -2.33
CA CYS A 30 14.90 3.61 -1.26
C CYS A 30 15.09 2.20 -0.68
N LYS A 31 14.34 1.20 -1.14
CA LYS A 31 14.35 -0.21 -0.67
C LYS A 31 14.06 -0.42 0.83
N LYS A 32 13.74 0.65 1.56
CA LYS A 32 13.34 0.59 2.98
C LYS A 32 11.89 0.13 3.09
N ARG A 33 11.57 -0.60 4.16
CA ARG A 33 10.21 -1.08 4.48
C ARG A 33 9.42 -0.06 5.31
N LYS A 34 9.34 1.16 4.77
CA LYS A 34 8.56 2.28 5.32
C LYS A 34 7.54 2.77 4.30
N LEU A 35 6.95 1.87 3.52
CA LEU A 35 5.92 2.20 2.54
C LEU A 35 4.55 2.10 3.22
N ASN A 36 3.86 3.23 3.33
CA ASN A 36 2.51 3.32 3.90
C ASN A 36 1.48 3.43 2.78
N SER A 37 0.35 2.77 2.95
CA SER A 37 -0.83 2.98 2.12
C SER A 37 -1.55 4.23 2.62
N LEU A 38 -1.90 5.13 1.69
CA LEU A 38 -2.71 6.32 1.96
C LEU A 38 -4.17 5.97 1.76
N ASP A 39 -4.68 6.11 0.53
CA ASP A 39 -6.07 5.84 0.17
C ASP A 39 -6.18 4.97 -1.09
N THR A 40 -7.27 4.20 -1.18
CA THR A 40 -7.69 3.54 -2.41
C THR A 40 -8.92 4.27 -2.95
N LEU A 41 -8.75 4.95 -4.07
CA LEU A 41 -9.77 5.76 -4.71
C LEU A 41 -10.36 5.02 -5.91
N ARG A 42 -11.66 5.22 -6.14
CA ARG A 42 -12.39 4.65 -7.28
C ARG A 42 -12.47 5.68 -8.38
N ASP A 43 -11.96 5.32 -9.54
CA ASP A 43 -11.99 6.15 -10.74
C ASP A 43 -13.16 5.71 -11.64
N TYR A 44 -13.93 6.70 -12.09
CA TYR A 44 -15.12 6.50 -12.92
C TYR A 44 -14.90 7.16 -14.27
N ASN A 45 -15.09 6.40 -15.33
CA ASN A 45 -15.03 6.94 -16.69
C ASN A 45 -16.13 7.99 -16.93
N ALA A 46 -16.01 8.76 -18.01
CA ALA A 46 -17.02 9.75 -18.43
C ALA A 46 -18.44 9.16 -18.60
N GLU A 47 -18.55 7.84 -18.77
CA GLU A 47 -19.80 7.08 -18.89
C GLU A 47 -20.36 6.60 -17.53
N GLY A 48 -19.70 6.91 -16.40
CA GLY A 48 -20.15 6.56 -15.05
C GLY A 48 -19.84 5.12 -14.62
N GLU A 49 -19.14 4.34 -15.46
CA GLU A 49 -18.69 2.99 -15.10
C GLU A 49 -17.42 3.02 -14.24
N GLU A 50 -17.42 2.25 -13.14
CA GLU A 50 -16.26 2.02 -12.28
C GLU A 50 -15.23 1.17 -13.04
N ARG A 51 -14.12 1.77 -13.47
CA ARG A 51 -13.11 1.06 -14.26
C ARG A 51 -11.79 0.82 -13.54
N VAL A 52 -11.45 1.63 -12.53
CA VAL A 52 -10.09 1.62 -11.99
C VAL A 52 -10.06 1.95 -10.50
N TYR A 53 -9.37 1.12 -9.72
CA TYR A 53 -8.97 1.42 -8.34
C TYR A 53 -7.57 2.00 -8.33
N ASN A 54 -7.43 3.25 -7.92
CA ASN A 54 -6.15 3.91 -7.74
C ASN A 54 -5.77 3.85 -6.25
N THR A 55 -4.80 3.00 -5.89
CA THR A 55 -4.24 2.96 -4.54
C THR A 55 -3.00 3.82 -4.46
N PHE A 56 -2.98 4.80 -3.56
CA PHE A 56 -1.82 5.65 -3.33
C PHE A 56 -1.02 5.16 -2.13
N HIS A 57 0.31 5.24 -2.26
CA HIS A 57 1.25 4.91 -1.22
C HIS A 57 2.26 6.05 -1.05
N ARG A 58 2.75 6.24 0.17
CA ARG A 58 3.84 7.17 0.49
C ARG A 58 4.90 6.48 1.29
N CYS A 59 6.16 6.71 0.94
CA CYS A 59 7.27 6.21 1.75
C CYS A 59 7.67 7.22 2.83
N ASP A 60 7.68 6.84 4.11
CA ASP A 60 8.12 7.75 5.20
C ASP A 60 9.64 7.97 5.20
N ALA A 61 10.41 7.18 4.45
CA ALA A 61 11.87 7.27 4.45
C ALA A 61 12.40 8.24 3.39
N CYS A 62 11.83 8.24 2.18
CA CYS A 62 12.25 9.09 1.07
C CYS A 62 11.16 10.09 0.64
N LEU A 63 9.99 10.05 1.29
CA LEU A 63 8.83 10.92 1.03
C LEU A 63 8.25 10.82 -0.38
N THR A 64 8.72 9.87 -1.20
CA THR A 64 8.21 9.61 -2.54
C THR A 64 6.79 9.04 -2.49
N TYR A 65 5.96 9.50 -3.43
CA TYR A 65 4.60 9.03 -3.63
C TYR A 65 4.58 7.99 -4.74
N PHE A 66 3.73 6.98 -4.57
CA PHE A 66 3.53 5.91 -5.52
C PHE A 66 2.04 5.71 -5.76
N LYS A 67 1.70 5.30 -6.97
CA LYS A 67 0.34 4.97 -7.38
C LYS A 67 0.32 3.54 -7.90
N ALA A 68 -0.62 2.75 -7.43
CA ALA A 68 -0.95 1.45 -7.98
C ALA A 68 -2.33 1.52 -8.64
N VAL A 69 -2.39 1.06 -9.88
CA VAL A 69 -3.63 1.06 -10.68
C VAL A 69 -4.14 -0.38 -10.72
N ASN A 70 -5.24 -0.67 -10.03
CA ASN A 70 -5.77 -2.02 -9.81
C ASN A 70 -4.68 -2.93 -9.17
N SER A 71 -4.42 -4.09 -9.79
CA SER A 71 -3.39 -5.05 -9.41
C SER A 71 -2.05 -4.85 -10.15
N LYS A 72 -1.87 -3.72 -10.84
CA LYS A 72 -0.63 -3.41 -11.58
C LYS A 72 0.51 -3.02 -10.62
N PRO A 73 1.78 -3.18 -11.06
CA PRO A 73 2.92 -2.70 -10.28
C PRO A 73 2.80 -1.19 -9.98
N MET A 74 3.28 -0.81 -8.80
CA MET A 74 3.34 0.58 -8.37
C MET A 74 4.24 1.42 -9.28
N THR A 75 3.76 2.58 -9.69
CA THR A 75 4.53 3.60 -10.42
C THR A 75 4.77 4.80 -9.53
N VAL A 76 5.84 5.56 -9.80
CA VAL A 76 6.10 6.83 -9.12
C VAL A 76 4.98 7.81 -9.48
N SER A 77 4.50 8.56 -8.49
CA SER A 77 3.43 9.56 -8.59
C SER A 77 3.82 10.80 -7.79
N SER A 78 3.05 11.88 -7.92
CA SER A 78 3.26 13.13 -7.17
C SER A 78 2.19 13.33 -6.09
N HIS A 79 2.49 14.22 -5.14
CA HIS A 79 1.51 14.62 -4.13
C HIS A 79 0.30 15.32 -4.75
N GLU A 80 0.52 16.14 -5.79
CA GLU A 80 -0.51 16.88 -6.51
C GLU A 80 -1.50 15.93 -7.20
N GLU A 81 -1.00 14.84 -7.81
CA GLU A 81 -1.84 13.81 -8.42
C GLU A 81 -2.74 13.11 -7.39
N TYR A 82 -2.21 12.81 -6.20
CA TYR A 82 -3.00 12.27 -5.10
C TYR A 82 -4.12 13.24 -4.69
N GLU A 83 -3.79 14.50 -4.44
CA GLU A 83 -4.80 15.50 -4.03
C GLU A 83 -5.85 15.78 -5.10
N ALA A 84 -5.46 15.75 -6.39
CA ALA A 84 -6.40 15.88 -7.48
C ALA A 84 -7.41 14.71 -7.50
N CYS A 85 -6.91 13.48 -7.35
CA CYS A 85 -7.75 12.28 -7.36
C CYS A 85 -8.69 12.23 -6.13
N VAL A 86 -8.20 12.62 -4.95
CA VAL A 86 -9.03 12.72 -3.74
C VAL A 86 -10.16 13.74 -3.94
N ARG A 87 -9.84 14.94 -4.44
CA ARG A 87 -10.83 16.00 -4.69
C ARG A 87 -11.90 15.57 -5.69
N GLU A 88 -11.49 14.94 -6.79
CA GLU A 88 -12.42 14.43 -7.79
C GLU A 88 -13.35 13.35 -7.23
N THR A 89 -12.79 12.43 -6.44
CA THR A 89 -13.57 11.37 -5.78
C THR A 89 -14.58 11.96 -4.80
N GLN A 90 -14.18 12.93 -3.98
CA GLN A 90 -15.06 13.60 -3.02
C GLN A 90 -16.16 14.42 -3.71
N ALA A 91 -15.85 15.14 -4.79
CA ALA A 91 -16.83 15.92 -5.53
C ALA A 91 -17.94 15.06 -6.17
N ARG A 92 -17.65 13.77 -6.42
CA ARG A 92 -18.60 12.81 -7.01
C ARG A 92 -19.29 11.91 -5.99
N GLN A 93 -18.89 11.93 -4.71
CA GLN A 93 -19.64 11.22 -3.68
C GLN A 93 -21.01 11.89 -3.52
N PRO A 94 -22.13 11.15 -3.65
CA PRO A 94 -23.44 11.72 -3.39
C PRO A 94 -23.46 12.17 -1.93
N VAL A 95 -23.74 13.46 -1.72
CA VAL A 95 -24.07 13.99 -0.40
C VAL A 95 -25.26 13.17 0.08
N ALA A 96 -25.04 12.30 1.08
CA ALA A 96 -26.12 11.52 1.65
C ALA A 96 -27.21 12.48 2.14
N PRO A 97 -28.50 12.21 1.87
CA PRO A 97 -29.61 13.07 2.28
C PRO A 97 -29.77 13.15 3.79
#